data_AF-A0A958Q437-F1
#
_entry.id   AF-A0A958Q437-F1
#
_cell.length_a   1.000
_cell.length_b   1.000
_cell.length_c   1.000
_cell.angle_alpha   90.00
_cell.angle_beta   90.00
_cell.angle_gamma   90.00
#
_symmetry.space_group_name_H-M   'P 1'
#
loop_
_entity.id
_entity.type
_entity.pdbx_description
1 polymer ?
#
loop_
_entity_poly.entity_id
_entity_poly.type
_entity_poly.pdbx_seq_one_letter_code
_entity_poly.pdbx_strand_id
1 'polypeptide(L)'
;MSEHSTPEERTEAPTPKRMDKLREDGGLHMSTELVQVASMFTGVMVLSLVATWMFQDFRNYMTSTFQLIGQNPEFTRFTAYDLFLSAFQIFAPEVAILAIVVAIVASLSVMLQTNWNIKKKKIDLKFNMLNPLGGV
;
A
#
# COMPACT_ATOMS: atom_id res chain seq x y z
N MET A 1 -26.85 27.38 -28.04
CA MET A 1 -26.59 27.77 -26.64
C MET A 1 -25.26 27.14 -26.26
N SER A 2 -24.29 27.97 -25.89
CA SER A 2 -22.87 27.67 -25.75
C SER A 2 -22.56 26.97 -24.42
N GLU A 3 -22.33 25.66 -24.45
CA GLU A 3 -22.07 24.84 -23.26
C GLU A 3 -20.67 24.22 -23.24
N HIS A 4 -19.69 24.93 -23.81
CA HIS A 4 -18.27 24.54 -23.82
C HIS A 4 -17.37 25.67 -23.28
N SER A 5 -17.68 26.25 -22.12
CA SER A 5 -16.68 27.02 -21.37
C SER A 5 -15.85 26.07 -20.51
N THR A 6 -14.55 26.03 -20.78
CA THR A 6 -13.57 25.28 -19.99
C THR A 6 -13.61 25.76 -18.53
N PRO A 7 -13.35 24.88 -17.54
CA PRO A 7 -13.38 25.27 -16.12
C PRO A 7 -12.48 26.45 -15.77
N GLU A 8 -11.41 26.68 -16.54
CA GLU A 8 -10.42 27.75 -16.36
C GLU A 8 -10.95 29.15 -16.71
N GLU A 9 -12.00 29.28 -17.54
CA GLU A 9 -12.59 30.59 -17.89
C GLU A 9 -13.58 31.11 -16.83
N ARG A 10 -13.97 30.29 -15.86
CA ARG A 10 -14.91 30.69 -14.80
C ARG A 10 -14.15 31.32 -13.63
N THR A 11 -14.19 32.65 -13.56
CA THR A 11 -13.60 33.45 -12.47
C THR A 11 -14.37 33.39 -11.15
N GLU A 12 -15.52 32.70 -11.12
CA GLU A 12 -16.33 32.54 -9.91
C GLU A 12 -15.92 31.31 -9.10
N ALA A 13 -15.84 31.49 -7.78
CA ALA A 13 -15.61 30.37 -6.87
C ALA A 13 -16.73 29.32 -7.01
N PRO A 14 -16.40 28.01 -7.05
CA PRO A 14 -17.40 26.96 -7.17
C PRO A 14 -18.41 27.02 -6.01
N THR A 15 -19.69 26.95 -6.35
CA THR A 15 -20.78 26.94 -5.36
C THR A 15 -20.67 25.72 -4.43
N PRO A 16 -21.15 25.81 -3.17
CA PRO A 16 -21.04 24.72 -2.19
C PRO A 16 -21.65 23.41 -2.71
N LYS A 17 -22.81 23.48 -3.38
CA LYS A 17 -23.46 22.32 -4.02
C LYS A 17 -22.59 21.66 -5.10
N ARG A 18 -21.77 22.42 -5.83
CA ARG A 18 -20.86 21.88 -6.85
C ARG A 18 -19.64 21.20 -6.20
N MET A 19 -19.14 21.76 -5.09
CA MET A 19 -18.05 21.18 -4.31
C MET A 19 -18.44 19.83 -3.69
N ASP A 20 -19.65 19.73 -3.14
CA ASP A 20 -20.14 18.49 -2.54
C ASP A 20 -20.32 17.37 -3.59
N LYS A 21 -20.85 17.71 -4.78
CA LYS A 21 -20.91 16.76 -5.91
C LYS A 21 -19.53 16.29 -6.36
N LEU A 22 -18.54 17.18 -6.42
CA LEU A 22 -17.15 16.82 -6.77
C LEU A 22 -16.54 15.86 -5.72
N ARG A 23 -16.86 16.05 -4.44
CA ARG A 23 -16.46 15.14 -3.35
C ARG A 23 -17.14 13.78 -3.44
N GLU A 24 -18.44 13.74 -3.72
CA GLU A 24 -19.19 12.49 -3.91
C GLU A 24 -18.68 11.69 -5.12
N ASP A 25 -18.33 12.38 -6.20
CA ASP A 25 -17.68 11.84 -7.40
C ASP A 25 -16.17 11.54 -7.18
N GLY A 26 -15.65 12.02 -6.04
CA GLY A 26 -14.25 12.04 -5.55
C GLY A 26 -13.23 12.48 -6.59
N GLY A 27 -13.54 13.59 -7.26
CA GLY A 27 -12.56 14.45 -7.93
C GLY A 27 -11.84 15.34 -6.94
N LEU A 28 -11.33 14.76 -5.84
CA LEU A 28 -10.48 15.47 -4.89
C LEU A 28 -9.03 15.36 -5.36
N HIS A 29 -8.41 16.50 -5.61
CA HIS A 29 -6.98 16.56 -5.84
C HIS A 29 -6.23 16.32 -4.53
N MET A 30 -5.18 15.52 -4.60
CA MET A 30 -4.41 15.09 -3.44
C MET A 30 -2.94 15.01 -3.82
N SER A 31 -2.04 15.31 -2.88
CA SER A 31 -0.61 15.14 -3.07
C SER A 31 -0.25 13.65 -2.96
N THR A 32 0.05 13.05 -4.12
CA THR A 32 0.57 11.68 -4.20
C THR A 32 1.99 11.59 -3.64
N GLU A 33 2.79 12.63 -3.83
CA GLU A 33 4.16 12.74 -3.31
C GLU A 33 4.20 12.64 -1.78
N LEU A 34 3.29 13.35 -1.10
CA LEU A 34 3.22 13.30 0.37
C LEU A 34 2.97 11.87 0.89
N VAL A 35 2.09 11.11 0.22
CA VAL A 35 1.81 9.71 0.61
C VAL A 35 3.01 8.83 0.36
N GLN A 36 3.70 9.01 -0.77
CA GLN A 36 4.89 8.23 -1.09
C GLN A 36 6.00 8.47 -0.08
N VAL A 37 6.30 9.73 0.23
CA VAL A 37 7.33 10.08 1.22
C VAL A 37 6.94 9.56 2.61
N ALA A 38 5.69 9.75 3.04
CA ALA A 38 5.23 9.28 4.34
C ALA A 38 5.29 7.75 4.47
N SER A 39 4.86 7.03 3.44
CA SER A 39 4.89 5.56 3.42
C SER A 39 6.31 5.01 3.37
N MET A 40 7.22 5.62 2.59
CA MET A 40 8.62 5.23 2.52
C MET A 40 9.35 5.49 3.84
N PHE A 41 9.15 6.66 4.44
CA PHE A 41 9.73 7.00 5.75
C PHE A 41 9.26 6.02 6.84
N THR A 42 7.96 5.72 6.84
CA THR A 42 7.37 4.73 7.76
C THR A 42 7.96 3.34 7.54
N GLY A 43 8.13 2.92 6.29
CA GLY A 43 8.74 1.64 5.94
C GLY A 43 10.14 1.50 6.51
N VAL A 44 11.00 2.51 6.32
CA VAL A 44 12.37 2.52 6.86
C VAL A 44 12.36 2.51 8.40
N MET A 45 11.47 3.28 9.02
CA MET A 45 11.36 3.34 10.48
C MET A 45 10.94 1.99 11.07
N VAL A 46 9.86 1.38 10.56
CA VAL A 46 9.37 0.08 11.03
C VAL A 46 10.39 -1.01 10.77
N LEU A 47 11.02 -1.01 9.59
CA LEU A 47 12.09 -1.95 9.28
C LEU A 47 13.24 -1.83 10.29
N SER A 48 13.63 -0.61 10.65
CA SER A 48 14.70 -0.38 11.63
C SER A 48 14.35 -0.91 13.03
N LEU A 49 13.07 -0.82 13.43
CA LEU A 49 12.58 -1.34 14.71
C LEU A 49 12.55 -2.87 14.73
N VAL A 50 12.10 -3.49 13.64
CA VAL A 50 11.95 -4.96 13.54
C VAL A 50 13.26 -5.65 13.15
N ALA A 51 14.24 -4.92 12.59
CA ALA A 51 15.51 -5.47 12.12
C ALA A 51 16.26 -6.31 13.16
N THR A 52 16.19 -5.92 14.45
CA THR A 52 16.86 -6.68 15.52
C THR A 52 16.21 -8.04 15.73
N TRP A 53 14.88 -8.12 15.73
CA TRP A 53 14.14 -9.38 15.86
C TRP A 53 14.35 -10.25 14.62
N MET A 54 14.23 -9.65 13.44
CA MET A 54 14.43 -10.34 12.16
C MET A 54 15.84 -10.95 12.05
N PHE A 55 16.86 -10.25 12.56
CA PHE A 55 18.21 -10.77 12.61
C PHE A 55 18.38 -11.94 13.60
N GLN A 56 17.74 -11.86 14.77
CA GLN A 56 17.78 -12.93 15.77
C GLN A 56 17.08 -14.19 15.25
N ASP A 57 15.90 -14.03 14.66
CA ASP A 57 15.12 -15.12 14.09
C ASP A 57 15.82 -15.74 12.88
N PHE A 58 16.44 -14.92 12.03
CA PHE A 58 17.30 -15.41 10.96
C PHE A 58 18.48 -16.23 11.48
N ARG A 59 19.20 -15.73 12.49
CA ARG A 59 20.32 -16.45 13.10
C ARG A 59 19.86 -17.78 13.67
N ASN A 60 18.78 -17.78 14.45
CA ASN A 60 18.25 -18.98 15.10
C ASN A 60 17.79 -20.00 14.06
N TYR A 61 17.03 -19.56 13.06
CA TYR A 61 16.56 -20.41 11.96
C TYR A 61 17.71 -21.05 11.19
N MET A 62 18.74 -20.27 10.85
CA MET A 62 19.94 -20.78 10.18
C MET A 62 20.68 -21.82 11.02
N THR A 63 20.89 -21.56 12.32
CA THR A 63 21.55 -22.52 13.21
C THR A 63 20.77 -23.83 13.33
N SER A 64 19.45 -23.75 13.50
CA SER A 64 18.58 -24.94 13.60
C SER A 64 18.55 -25.74 12.30
N THR A 65 18.49 -25.04 11.16
CA THR A 65 18.50 -25.66 9.82
C THR A 65 19.81 -26.41 9.57
N PHE A 66 20.96 -25.81 9.87
CA PHE A 66 22.25 -26.48 9.66
C PHE A 66 22.45 -27.66 10.61
N GLN A 67 21.98 -27.57 11.85
CA GLN A 67 22.00 -28.71 12.78
C GLN A 67 21.14 -29.87 12.26
N LEU A 68 19.94 -29.57 11.73
CA LEU A 68 19.04 -30.57 11.17
C LEU A 68 19.66 -31.30 9.96
N ILE A 69 20.32 -30.55 9.07
CA ILE A 69 21.01 -31.11 7.90
C ILE A 69 22.22 -31.96 8.33
N GLY A 70 22.99 -31.51 9.33
CA GLY A 70 24.13 -32.25 9.84
C GLY A 70 23.77 -33.58 10.52
N GLN A 71 22.55 -33.71 11.05
CA GLN A 71 22.05 -34.91 11.73
C GLN A 71 21.31 -35.89 10.80
N ASN A 72 20.76 -35.40 9.69
CA ASN A 72 19.96 -36.20 8.76
C ASN A 72 20.61 -36.26 7.36
N PRO A 73 21.25 -37.38 6.99
CA PRO A 73 21.89 -37.52 5.67
C PRO A 73 20.88 -37.62 4.51
N GLU A 74 19.60 -37.90 4.78
CA GLU A 74 18.54 -37.98 3.77
C GLU A 74 17.75 -36.67 3.67
N PHE A 75 18.33 -35.67 3.02
CA PHE A 75 17.61 -34.44 2.68
C PHE A 75 16.61 -34.72 1.55
N THR A 76 15.34 -34.89 1.91
CA THR A 76 14.25 -35.19 0.97
C THR A 76 13.48 -33.93 0.58
N ARG A 77 12.69 -34.00 -0.52
CA ARG A 77 11.83 -32.87 -0.93
C ARG A 77 10.79 -32.48 0.12
N PHE A 78 10.35 -33.45 0.93
CA PHE A 78 9.40 -33.23 2.02
C PHE A 78 10.00 -32.34 3.11
N THR A 79 11.25 -32.62 3.52
CA THR A 79 12.00 -31.81 4.49
C THR A 79 12.22 -30.38 3.97
N ALA A 80 12.54 -30.21 2.69
CA ALA A 80 12.71 -28.88 2.09
C ALA A 80 11.43 -28.03 2.12
N TYR A 81 10.26 -28.66 1.89
CA TYR A 81 8.96 -27.98 1.96
C TYR A 81 8.62 -27.55 3.39
N ASP A 82 8.86 -28.41 4.37
CA ASP A 82 8.62 -28.10 5.79
C ASP A 82 9.56 -26.99 6.30
N LEU A 83 10.83 -27.00 5.85
CA LEU A 83 11.76 -25.90 6.09
C LEU A 83 11.23 -24.58 5.48
N PHE A 84 10.74 -24.59 4.25
CA PHE A 84 10.17 -23.38 3.64
C PHE A 84 8.95 -22.85 4.42
N LEU A 85 8.02 -23.73 4.81
CA LEU A 85 6.85 -23.34 5.60
C LEU A 85 7.24 -22.79 6.97
N SER A 86 8.19 -23.40 7.65
CA SER A 86 8.67 -22.92 8.95
C SER A 86 9.38 -21.57 8.84
N ALA A 87 10.21 -21.35 7.81
CA ALA A 87 10.76 -20.03 7.51
C ALA A 87 9.65 -19.00 7.30
N PHE A 88 8.65 -19.32 6.47
CA PHE A 88 7.54 -18.43 6.23
C PHE A 88 6.80 -18.08 7.52
N GLN A 89 6.53 -19.06 8.40
CA GLN A 89 5.86 -18.82 9.68
C GLN A 89 6.67 -17.93 10.63
N ILE A 90 8.00 -18.05 10.62
CA ILE A 90 8.89 -17.25 11.47
C ILE A 90 8.94 -15.80 10.99
N PHE A 91 9.11 -15.56 9.69
CA PHE A 91 9.26 -14.21 9.14
C PHE A 91 7.92 -13.51 8.82
N ALA A 92 6.82 -14.26 8.66
CA ALA A 92 5.52 -13.70 8.31
C ALA A 92 5.01 -12.61 9.28
N PRO A 93 5.12 -12.73 10.62
CA PRO A 93 4.68 -11.70 11.54
C PRO A 93 5.40 -10.36 11.34
N GLU A 94 6.71 -10.41 11.07
CA GLU A 94 7.57 -9.23 10.91
C GLU A 94 7.22 -8.48 9.62
N VAL A 95 7.06 -9.24 8.52
CA VAL A 95 6.62 -8.70 7.23
C VAL A 95 5.18 -8.18 7.33
N ALA A 96 4.30 -8.87 8.06
CA ALA A 96 2.93 -8.43 8.26
C ALA A 96 2.85 -7.12 9.05
N ILE A 97 3.64 -6.96 10.12
CA ILE A 97 3.73 -5.70 10.88
C ILE A 97 4.17 -4.56 9.95
N LEU A 98 5.23 -4.77 9.15
CA LEU A 98 5.69 -3.77 8.20
C LEU A 98 4.58 -3.39 7.21
N ALA A 99 3.94 -4.38 6.58
CA ALA A 99 2.89 -4.16 5.60
C ALA A 99 1.68 -3.43 6.19
N ILE A 100 1.21 -3.85 7.38
CA ILE A 100 0.05 -3.26 8.05
C ILE A 100 0.33 -1.81 8.44
N VAL A 101 1.48 -1.53 9.06
CA VAL A 101 1.80 -0.17 9.51
C VAL A 101 1.95 0.78 8.33
N VAL A 102 2.63 0.37 7.26
CA VAL A 102 2.76 1.16 6.03
C VAL A 102 1.40 1.39 5.38
N ALA A 103 0.54 0.37 5.31
CA ALA A 103 -0.80 0.49 4.76
C ALA A 103 -1.68 1.46 5.58
N ILE A 104 -1.58 1.42 6.91
CA ILE A 104 -2.28 2.36 7.79
C ILE A 104 -1.79 3.79 7.54
N VAL A 105 -0.49 4.04 7.53
CA VAL A 105 0.05 5.40 7.31
C VAL A 105 -0.30 5.92 5.92
N ALA A 106 -0.19 5.09 4.89
CA ALA A 106 -0.58 5.48 3.53
C ALA A 106 -2.08 5.84 3.46
N SER A 107 -2.94 5.02 4.08
CA SER A 107 -4.38 5.26 4.13
C SER A 107 -4.71 6.53 4.92
N LEU A 108 -4.10 6.74 6.08
CA LEU A 108 -4.28 7.95 6.88
C LEU A 108 -3.81 9.20 6.12
N SER A 109 -2.70 9.10 5.39
CA SER A 109 -2.18 10.21 4.57
C SER A 109 -3.19 10.62 3.48
N VAL A 110 -3.93 9.66 2.91
CA VAL A 110 -5.03 9.93 1.97
C VAL A 110 -6.24 10.53 2.69
N MET A 111 -6.65 9.92 3.80
CA MET A 111 -7.86 10.33 4.53
C MET A 111 -7.73 11.74 5.12
N LEU A 112 -6.56 12.10 5.63
CA LEU A 112 -6.25 13.43 6.16
C LEU A 112 -6.33 14.49 5.07
N GLN A 113 -5.76 14.23 3.89
CA GLN A 113 -5.82 15.17 2.77
C GLN A 113 -7.22 15.33 2.19
N THR A 114 -8.04 14.28 2.28
CA THR A 114 -9.40 14.27 1.73
C THR A 114 -10.48 14.66 2.75
N ASN A 115 -10.11 15.08 3.97
CA ASN A 115 -11.04 15.35 5.07
C ASN A 115 -12.03 14.19 5.31
N TRP A 116 -11.51 12.95 5.35
CA TRP A 116 -12.30 11.72 5.53
C TRP A 116 -13.43 11.55 4.50
N ASN A 117 -13.24 12.09 3.29
CA ASN A 117 -14.24 11.97 2.23
C ASN A 117 -14.31 10.53 1.72
N ILE A 118 -15.46 9.89 1.93
CA ILE A 118 -15.77 8.57 1.39
C ILE A 118 -16.64 8.76 0.14
N LYS A 119 -16.17 8.27 -1.02
CA LYS A 119 -16.97 8.26 -2.25
C LYS A 119 -18.26 7.49 -2.02
N LYS A 120 -19.40 8.16 -2.20
CA LYS A 120 -20.74 7.53 -2.18
C LYS A 120 -21.13 6.96 -3.54
N LYS A 121 -20.54 7.46 -4.62
CA LYS A 121 -20.83 6.98 -5.98
C LYS A 121 -20.23 5.58 -6.18
N LYS A 122 -20.98 4.71 -6.85
CA LYS A 122 -20.54 3.34 -7.19
C LYS A 122 -19.21 3.36 -7.95
N ILE A 123 -18.41 2.30 -7.79
CA ILE A 123 -17.21 2.05 -8.60
C ILE A 123 -17.65 1.93 -10.06
N ASP A 124 -17.56 3.03 -10.78
CA ASP A 124 -17.90 3.09 -12.20
C ASP A 124 -16.66 2.65 -12.98
N LEU A 125 -16.72 1.48 -13.61
CA LEU A 125 -15.66 1.01 -14.49
C LEU A 125 -15.68 1.87 -15.76
N LYS A 126 -14.90 2.95 -15.77
CA LYS A 126 -14.82 3.85 -16.92
C LYS A 126 -13.96 3.23 -18.02
N PHE A 127 -14.58 2.46 -18.92
CA PHE A 127 -13.93 1.89 -20.11
C PHE A 127 -13.27 2.94 -21.02
N ASN A 128 -13.73 4.19 -20.95
CA ASN A 128 -13.09 5.31 -21.66
C ASN A 128 -11.65 5.59 -21.19
N MET A 129 -11.26 5.20 -19.96
CA MET A 129 -9.86 5.31 -19.50
C MET A 129 -8.95 4.24 -20.12
N LEU A 130 -9.49 3.21 -20.76
CA LEU A 130 -8.71 2.17 -21.46
C LEU A 130 -8.39 2.57 -22.91
N ASN A 131 -8.84 3.72 -23.38
CA ASN A 131 -8.53 4.19 -24.72
C ASN A 131 -7.09 4.73 -24.78
N PRO A 132 -6.16 4.08 -25.50
CA PRO A 132 -4.76 4.52 -25.61
C PRO A 132 -4.61 5.87 -26.32
N LEU A 133 -5.64 6.34 -27.03
CA LEU A 133 -5.66 7.67 -27.68
C LEU A 133 -6.19 8.78 -26.77
N GLY A 134 -6.71 8.48 -25.57
CA GLY A 134 -7.25 9.48 -24.65
C GLY A 134 -6.20 10.23 -23.84
N GLY A 135 -4.93 9.84 -23.96
CA GLY A 135 -3.79 10.41 -23.24
C GLY A 135 -2.88 11.31 -24.08
N VAL A 136 -3.23 11.57 -25.34
CA VAL A 136 -2.55 12.52 -26.24
C VAL A 136 -3.47 13.71 -26.48
#